data_AF-A0A817GCB9-F1
#
_entry.id   AF-A0A817GCB9-F1
#
_cell.length_a   1.000
_cell.length_b   1.000
_cell.length_c   1.000
_cell.angle_alpha   90.00
_cell.angle_beta   90.00
_cell.angle_gamma   90.00
#
_symmetry.space_group_name_H-M   'P 1'
#
loop_
_entity.id
_entity.type
_entity.pdbx_description
1 polymer ?
#
loop_
_entity_poly.entity_id
_entity_poly.type
_entity_poly.pdbx_seq_one_letter_code
_entity_poly.pdbx_strand_id
1 'polypeptide(L)'
;MNDPQVLDHPLFVTLRDTLVSLLHNYLNNQTIYQLGKDISSLISLVQHDQIKDEIVKQQGLPLLIRCATEPELIKQGEGNKWSLEILLALTFNKEAFNNIKNNIGFIEHLRTLLHSTDDDVKRFVEGILWKLEQDKKGIESTTVPSNDQYDIMLSYSHRNKDLCYAIYDRLIKDGFRVWIDRENMHGSPMDAMAHAIESCQYVLVCMSEEYKQSPCCQLEAQYAFQKRRPLIPLIMTSRYKPDGWLGIIVSGKIYIDIPKLTIDSAYIVLKKEIDAYRKERNSLDEASSRKPPLVHDSVSQIPAPSKILPTTAMTSNAQRSIM
;
A
#
# COMPACT_ATOMS: atom_id res chain seq x y z
N MET A 1 -11.11 -4.27 14.35
CA MET A 1 -12.14 -3.76 15.28
C MET A 1 -11.57 -2.50 15.88
N ASN A 2 -12.17 -1.34 15.56
CA ASN A 2 -11.74 -0.05 16.12
C ASN A 2 -12.14 -0.03 17.59
N ASP A 3 -11.15 0.04 18.49
CA ASP A 3 -11.38 0.19 19.92
C ASP A 3 -11.78 1.64 20.22
N PRO A 4 -13.00 1.91 20.72
CA PRO A 4 -13.44 3.27 21.04
C PRO A 4 -12.58 3.95 22.11
N GLN A 5 -11.77 3.22 22.89
CA GLN A 5 -10.94 3.78 23.96
C GLN A 5 -9.68 4.50 23.46
N VAL A 6 -9.32 4.36 22.17
CA VAL A 6 -8.14 5.02 21.62
C VAL A 6 -8.30 6.55 21.57
N LEU A 7 -9.53 7.04 21.39
CA LEU A 7 -9.82 8.48 21.31
C LEU A 7 -9.68 9.22 22.65
N ASP A 8 -9.87 8.51 23.77
CA ASP A 8 -9.68 9.03 25.13
C ASP A 8 -8.26 8.77 25.66
N HIS A 9 -7.41 8.11 24.85
CA HIS A 9 -6.01 7.91 25.21
C HIS A 9 -5.33 9.29 25.34
N PRO A 10 -4.57 9.56 26.41
CA PRO A 10 -3.95 10.87 26.63
C PRO A 10 -3.13 11.39 25.44
N LEU A 11 -2.51 10.48 24.68
CA LEU A 11 -1.82 10.81 23.44
C LEU A 11 -2.78 11.35 22.36
N PHE A 12 -3.95 10.76 22.16
CA PHE A 12 -4.94 11.21 21.18
C PHE A 12 -5.57 12.54 21.56
N VAL A 13 -5.84 12.77 22.84
CA VAL A 13 -6.27 14.07 23.36
C VAL A 13 -5.20 15.12 23.10
N THR A 14 -3.94 14.83 23.45
CA THR A 14 -2.79 15.71 23.18
C THR A 14 -2.62 15.98 21.67
N LEU A 15 -2.89 14.98 20.83
CA LEU A 15 -2.81 15.08 19.37
C LEU A 15 -3.89 15.97 18.79
N ARG A 16 -5.13 15.78 19.23
CA ARG A 16 -6.28 16.62 18.86
C ARG A 16 -6.03 18.05 19.32
N ASP A 17 -5.52 18.25 20.52
CA ASP A 17 -5.24 19.57 21.06
C ASP A 17 -4.08 20.24 20.31
N THR A 18 -3.07 19.47 19.88
CA THR A 18 -2.00 19.94 18.99
C THR A 18 -2.56 20.36 17.63
N LEU A 19 -3.46 19.56 17.04
CA LEU A 19 -4.13 19.86 15.77
C LEU A 19 -5.02 21.11 15.85
N VAL A 20 -5.82 21.22 16.91
CA VAL A 20 -6.67 22.38 17.18
C VAL A 20 -5.82 23.62 17.42
N SER A 21 -4.72 23.50 18.17
CA SER A 21 -3.74 24.58 18.36
C SER A 21 -3.12 25.01 17.03
N LEU A 22 -2.68 24.07 16.19
CA LEU A 22 -2.08 24.32 14.87
C LEU A 22 -3.08 25.10 13.98
N LEU A 23 -4.33 24.65 13.90
CA LEU A 23 -5.38 25.30 13.11
C LEU A 23 -5.79 26.67 13.69
N HIS A 24 -5.87 26.80 15.02
CA HIS A 24 -6.17 28.07 15.68
C HIS A 24 -5.05 29.11 15.49
N ASN A 25 -3.79 28.68 15.61
CA ASN A 25 -2.62 29.54 15.37
C ASN A 25 -2.58 30.02 13.92
N TYR A 26 -2.92 29.13 12.97
CA TYR A 26 -3.04 29.49 11.56
C TYR A 26 -4.12 30.55 11.31
N LEU A 27 -5.33 30.35 11.82
CA LEU A 27 -6.44 31.30 11.65
C LEU A 27 -6.14 32.67 12.27
N ASN A 28 -5.29 32.72 13.29
CA ASN A 28 -4.96 33.92 14.05
C ASN A 28 -3.60 34.55 13.72
N ASN A 29 -2.93 34.12 12.63
CA ASN A 29 -1.60 34.60 12.23
C ASN A 29 -0.55 34.53 13.37
N GLN A 30 -0.66 33.57 14.29
CA GLN A 30 0.35 33.39 15.32
C GLN A 30 1.62 32.76 14.72
N THR A 31 2.76 33.20 15.25
CA THR A 31 4.12 33.12 14.68
C THR A 31 4.49 31.85 13.89
N ILE A 32 5.04 32.07 12.69
CA ILE A 32 5.67 31.12 11.76
C ILE A 32 6.54 30.02 12.42
N TYR A 33 7.20 30.32 13.54
CA TYR A 33 8.08 29.39 14.24
C TYR A 33 7.33 28.21 14.91
N GLN A 34 6.12 28.45 15.43
CA GLN A 34 5.35 27.41 16.11
C GLN A 34 4.76 26.42 15.10
N LEU A 35 4.32 26.94 13.93
CA LEU A 35 3.73 26.15 12.85
C LEU A 35 4.68 25.06 12.33
N GLY A 36 5.97 25.35 12.16
CA GLY A 36 6.95 24.36 11.72
C GLY A 36 7.08 23.19 12.69
N LYS A 37 7.16 23.47 14.00
CA LYS A 37 7.25 22.44 15.04
C LYS A 37 6.00 21.56 15.11
N ASP A 38 4.83 22.18 14.98
CA ASP A 38 3.55 21.47 15.04
C ASP A 38 3.39 20.55 13.80
N ILE A 39 3.77 21.01 12.60
CA ILE A 39 3.76 20.21 11.38
C ILE A 39 4.75 19.05 11.46
N SER A 40 5.98 19.28 11.94
CA SER A 40 6.97 18.21 12.12
C SER A 40 6.47 17.12 13.07
N SER A 41 5.80 17.51 14.16
CA SER A 41 5.22 16.56 15.11
C SER A 41 4.12 15.72 14.47
N LEU A 42 3.33 16.31 13.56
CA LEU A 42 2.23 15.63 12.89
C LEU A 42 2.69 14.50 11.94
N ILE A 43 3.91 14.58 11.39
CA ILE A 43 4.47 13.54 10.50
C ILE A 43 4.47 12.16 11.17
N SER A 44 4.93 12.09 12.43
CA SER A 44 4.97 10.83 13.18
C SER A 44 3.59 10.25 13.54
N LEU A 45 2.51 11.00 13.28
CA LEU A 45 1.17 10.72 13.80
C LEU A 45 0.14 10.52 12.70
N VAL A 46 0.32 11.14 11.53
CA VAL A 46 -0.61 11.09 10.39
C VAL A 46 -0.84 9.66 9.88
N GLN A 47 0.04 8.73 10.20
CA GLN A 47 -0.09 7.32 9.81
C GLN A 47 -1.20 6.57 10.55
N HIS A 48 -1.68 7.11 11.67
CA HIS A 48 -2.89 6.63 12.33
C HIS A 48 -4.14 7.10 11.57
N ASP A 49 -5.03 6.18 11.22
CA ASP A 49 -6.22 6.50 10.41
C ASP A 49 -7.15 7.49 11.12
N GLN A 50 -7.30 7.38 12.44
CA GLN A 50 -8.05 8.34 13.26
C GLN A 50 -7.50 9.77 13.19
N ILE A 51 -6.18 9.94 13.02
CA ILE A 51 -5.57 11.26 12.86
C ILE A 51 -5.84 11.81 11.48
N LYS A 52 -5.79 10.98 10.43
CA LYS A 52 -6.22 11.40 9.08
C LYS A 52 -7.68 11.86 9.08
N ASP A 53 -8.56 11.09 9.73
CA ASP A 53 -9.98 11.42 9.85
C ASP A 53 -10.20 12.75 10.60
N GLU A 54 -9.48 12.98 11.70
CA GLU A 54 -9.60 14.23 12.46
C GLU A 54 -9.03 15.44 11.69
N ILE A 55 -7.91 15.28 10.95
CA ILE A 55 -7.39 16.35 10.06
C ILE A 55 -8.45 16.76 9.03
N VAL A 56 -9.12 15.79 8.41
CA VAL A 56 -10.16 16.04 7.41
C VAL A 56 -11.35 16.75 8.04
N LYS A 57 -11.86 16.21 9.16
CA LYS A 57 -12.99 16.76 9.91
C LYS A 57 -12.77 18.21 10.36
N GLN A 58 -11.53 18.56 10.73
CA GLN A 58 -11.16 19.91 11.17
C GLN A 58 -10.77 20.84 10.01
N GLN A 59 -10.99 20.44 8.75
CA GLN A 59 -10.61 21.21 7.56
C GLN A 59 -9.11 21.60 7.55
N GLY A 60 -8.23 20.67 7.93
CA GLY A 60 -6.79 20.90 7.97
C GLY A 60 -6.09 20.84 6.62
N LEU A 61 -6.72 20.27 5.58
CA LEU A 61 -6.14 20.15 4.24
C LEU A 61 -5.72 21.49 3.62
N PRO A 62 -6.56 22.55 3.60
CA PRO A 62 -6.17 23.85 3.07
C PRO A 62 -4.89 24.41 3.69
N LEU A 63 -4.67 24.21 5.00
CA LEU A 63 -3.46 24.65 5.67
C LEU A 63 -2.23 23.86 5.21
N LEU A 64 -2.34 22.53 5.16
CA LEU A 64 -1.25 21.67 4.70
C LEU A 64 -0.89 21.96 3.24
N ILE A 65 -1.90 22.16 2.38
CA ILE A 65 -1.70 22.58 0.99
C ILE A 65 -0.96 23.91 0.95
N ARG A 66 -1.40 24.90 1.75
CA ARG A 66 -0.75 26.21 1.79
C ARG A 66 0.70 26.12 2.24
N CYS A 67 0.99 25.32 3.27
CA CYS A 67 2.37 25.08 3.72
C CYS A 67 3.22 24.34 2.67
N ALA A 68 2.60 23.52 1.83
CA ALA A 68 3.23 22.87 0.68
C ALA A 68 3.38 23.79 -0.54
N THR A 69 2.67 24.93 -0.62
CA THR A 69 2.76 25.85 -1.77
C THR A 69 3.48 27.16 -1.48
N GLU A 70 3.55 27.56 -0.21
CA GLU A 70 4.18 28.80 0.28
C GLU A 70 5.32 28.43 1.27
N PRO A 71 6.52 28.02 0.78
CA PRO A 71 7.63 27.60 1.64
C PRO A 71 8.03 28.66 2.68
N GLU A 72 7.85 29.94 2.37
CA GLU A 72 8.13 31.08 3.25
C GLU A 72 7.27 31.13 4.52
N LEU A 73 6.14 30.40 4.54
CA LEU A 73 5.30 30.27 5.74
C LEU A 73 6.01 29.57 6.89
N ILE A 74 7.05 28.77 6.61
CA ILE A 74 7.80 28.02 7.62
C ILE A 74 9.29 28.39 7.48
N LYS A 75 9.70 29.42 8.23
CA LYS A 75 11.06 30.00 8.21
C LYS A 75 12.18 29.03 8.58
N GLN A 76 11.88 27.89 9.23
CA GLN A 76 12.88 26.92 9.68
C GLN A 76 13.51 26.10 8.55
N GLY A 77 13.03 26.25 7.30
CA GLY A 77 13.37 25.33 6.21
C GLY A 77 12.64 24.01 6.40
N GLU A 78 12.42 23.26 5.32
CA GLU A 78 11.73 21.96 5.27
C GLU A 78 10.21 21.93 5.53
N GLY A 79 9.56 23.05 5.89
CA GLY A 79 8.11 23.05 6.12
C GLY A 79 7.27 22.60 4.90
N ASN A 80 7.73 22.96 3.69
CA ASN A 80 7.19 22.46 2.44
C ASN A 80 7.28 20.93 2.35
N LYS A 81 8.46 20.37 2.61
CA LYS A 81 8.75 18.94 2.59
C LYS A 81 7.86 18.16 3.55
N TRP A 82 7.78 18.60 4.81
CA TRP A 82 6.94 17.96 5.83
C TRP A 82 5.46 17.99 5.45
N SER A 83 5.00 19.09 4.86
CA SER A 83 3.61 19.21 4.41
C SER A 83 3.31 18.27 3.26
N LEU A 84 4.23 18.11 2.31
CA LEU A 84 4.10 17.15 1.21
C LEU A 84 4.09 15.69 1.71
N GLU A 85 4.92 15.36 2.71
CA GLU A 85 4.92 14.03 3.32
C GLU A 85 3.57 13.71 3.99
N ILE A 86 3.03 14.67 4.76
CA ILE A 86 1.71 14.54 5.40
C ILE A 86 0.61 14.43 4.33
N LEU A 87 0.67 15.25 3.27
CA LEU A 87 -0.30 15.19 2.17
C LEU A 87 -0.25 13.85 1.44
N LEU A 88 0.95 13.27 1.23
CA LEU A 88 1.09 11.90 0.72
C LEU A 88 0.43 10.90 1.67
N ALA A 89 0.67 10.96 2.98
CA ALA A 89 0.00 10.08 3.94
C ALA A 89 -1.54 10.26 3.94
N LEU A 90 -2.04 11.48 3.76
CA LEU A 90 -3.47 11.77 3.67
C LEU A 90 -4.13 11.19 2.43
N THR A 91 -3.39 10.92 1.35
CA THR A 91 -3.96 10.25 0.16
C THR A 91 -4.48 8.83 0.46
N PHE A 92 -4.09 8.21 1.59
CA PHE A 92 -4.65 6.93 2.04
C PHE A 92 -6.01 7.06 2.74
N ASN A 93 -6.46 8.28 3.05
CA ASN A 93 -7.82 8.56 3.48
C ASN A 93 -8.68 8.95 2.27
N LYS A 94 -9.86 8.34 2.13
CA LYS A 94 -10.72 8.49 0.95
C LYS A 94 -11.24 9.92 0.75
N GLU A 95 -11.62 10.61 1.81
CA GLU A 95 -12.15 11.97 1.74
C GLU A 95 -11.02 12.97 1.43
N ALA A 96 -9.90 12.87 2.14
CA ALA A 96 -8.71 13.67 1.85
C ALA A 96 -8.21 13.46 0.41
N PHE A 97 -8.16 12.21 -0.06
CA PHE A 97 -7.81 11.87 -1.43
C PHE A 97 -8.70 12.60 -2.45
N ASN A 98 -10.02 12.57 -2.27
CA ASN A 98 -10.96 13.25 -3.16
C ASN A 98 -10.78 14.77 -3.13
N ASN A 99 -10.54 15.35 -1.95
CA ASN A 99 -10.30 16.79 -1.81
C ASN A 99 -9.01 17.22 -2.51
N ILE A 100 -7.93 16.45 -2.38
CA ILE A 100 -6.66 16.69 -3.10
C ILE A 100 -6.86 16.54 -4.61
N LYS A 101 -7.53 15.46 -5.04
CA LYS A 101 -7.80 15.16 -6.45
C LYS A 101 -8.58 16.27 -7.16
N ASN A 102 -9.50 16.92 -6.46
CA ASN A 102 -10.34 17.99 -7.01
C ASN A 102 -9.68 19.37 -6.96
N ASN A 103 -8.52 19.52 -6.29
CA ASN A 103 -7.80 20.78 -6.23
C ASN A 103 -6.82 20.92 -7.41
N ILE A 104 -7.34 21.40 -8.55
CA ILE A 104 -6.57 21.57 -9.79
C ILE A 104 -5.36 22.48 -9.58
N GLY A 105 -5.53 23.59 -8.87
CA GLY A 105 -4.44 24.54 -8.61
C GLY A 105 -3.28 23.90 -7.83
N PHE A 106 -3.59 23.08 -6.83
CA PHE A 106 -2.58 22.33 -6.10
C PHE A 106 -1.89 21.28 -6.97
N ILE A 107 -2.63 20.58 -7.83
CA ILE A 107 -2.04 19.60 -8.77
C ILE A 107 -1.08 20.26 -9.75
N GLU A 108 -1.42 21.43 -10.31
CA GLU A 108 -0.48 22.16 -11.17
C GLU A 108 0.77 22.59 -10.39
N HIS A 109 0.60 23.03 -9.14
CA HIS A 109 1.74 23.36 -8.29
C HIS A 109 2.64 22.14 -8.03
N LEU A 110 2.07 20.97 -7.70
CA LEU A 110 2.82 19.72 -7.57
C LEU A 110 3.66 19.42 -8.81
N ARG A 111 3.12 19.65 -10.02
CA ARG A 111 3.90 19.44 -11.26
C ARG A 111 5.10 20.37 -11.37
N THR A 112 5.01 21.60 -10.87
CA THR A 112 6.18 22.51 -10.83
C THR A 112 7.26 21.99 -9.88
N LEU A 113 6.87 21.35 -8.79
CA LEU A 113 7.80 20.79 -7.79
C LEU A 113 8.52 19.52 -8.24
N LEU A 114 8.11 18.89 -9.35
CA LEU A 114 8.85 17.76 -9.95
C LEU A 114 10.27 18.15 -10.40
N HIS A 115 10.53 19.45 -10.60
CA HIS A 115 11.84 19.99 -10.96
C HIS A 115 12.63 20.51 -9.75
N SER A 116 12.16 20.22 -8.53
CA SER A 116 12.90 20.55 -7.30
C SER A 116 14.27 19.86 -7.28
N THR A 117 15.27 20.53 -6.69
CA THR A 117 16.58 19.94 -6.41
C THR A 117 16.60 19.13 -5.11
N ASP A 118 15.52 19.15 -4.33
CA ASP A 118 15.34 18.37 -3.12
C ASP A 118 14.68 17.03 -3.47
N ASP A 119 15.43 15.94 -3.28
CA ASP A 119 15.01 14.58 -3.64
C ASP A 119 13.80 14.10 -2.82
N ASP A 120 13.68 14.51 -1.56
CA ASP A 120 12.53 14.15 -0.72
C ASP A 120 11.27 14.85 -1.22
N VAL A 121 11.37 16.15 -1.52
CA VAL A 121 10.26 16.91 -2.13
C VAL A 121 9.81 16.25 -3.42
N LYS A 122 10.75 15.91 -4.30
CA LYS A 122 10.45 15.25 -5.57
C LYS A 122 9.77 13.90 -5.34
N ARG A 123 10.28 13.08 -4.41
CA ARG A 123 9.72 11.77 -4.04
C ARG A 123 8.27 11.89 -3.54
N PHE A 124 7.99 12.83 -2.65
CA PHE A 124 6.64 13.00 -2.11
C PHE A 124 5.66 13.50 -3.17
N VAL A 125 6.09 14.44 -4.01
CA VAL A 125 5.30 14.96 -5.14
C VAL A 125 4.97 13.86 -6.12
N GLU A 126 5.97 13.08 -6.56
CA GLU A 126 5.75 11.93 -7.45
C GLU A 126 4.79 10.93 -6.82
N GLY A 127 4.95 10.61 -5.53
CA GLY A 127 4.05 9.70 -4.82
C GLY A 127 2.59 10.17 -4.81
N ILE A 128 2.37 11.47 -4.57
CA ILE A 128 1.01 12.06 -4.58
C ILE A 128 0.43 11.96 -5.98
N LEU A 129 1.15 12.44 -6.99
CA LEU A 129 0.69 12.45 -8.38
C LEU A 129 0.39 11.03 -8.88
N TRP A 130 1.30 10.08 -8.62
CA TRP A 130 1.14 8.69 -9.00
C TRP A 130 -0.11 8.07 -8.36
N LYS A 131 -0.38 8.35 -7.08
CA LYS A 131 -1.58 7.84 -6.39
C LYS A 131 -2.87 8.45 -6.96
N LEU A 132 -2.85 9.72 -7.35
CA LEU A 132 -3.96 10.37 -8.05
C LEU A 132 -4.18 9.82 -9.47
N GLU A 133 -3.11 9.38 -10.14
CA GLU A 133 -3.18 8.78 -11.48
C GLU A 133 -3.65 7.33 -11.48
N GLN A 134 -3.28 6.55 -10.47
CA GLN A 134 -3.75 5.17 -10.29
C GLN A 134 -5.27 5.07 -10.32
N ASP A 135 -5.94 6.01 -9.67
CA ASP A 135 -7.40 6.06 -9.62
C ASP A 135 -8.03 6.31 -11.01
N LYS A 136 -7.35 7.05 -11.89
CA LYS A 136 -7.82 7.28 -13.27
C LYS A 136 -7.71 6.05 -14.15
N LYS A 137 -6.69 5.21 -13.91
CA LYS A 137 -6.43 4.01 -14.72
C LYS A 137 -7.37 2.85 -14.37
N GLY A 138 -8.15 2.96 -13.30
CA GLY A 138 -9.01 1.88 -12.82
C GLY A 138 -8.19 0.69 -12.30
N ILE A 139 -8.82 -0.18 -11.51
CA ILE A 139 -8.20 -1.42 -11.05
C ILE A 139 -8.19 -2.41 -12.24
N GLU A 140 -7.34 -2.17 -13.24
CA GLU A 140 -6.99 -3.24 -14.16
C GLU A 140 -6.05 -4.18 -13.41
N SER A 141 -6.68 -5.17 -12.76
CA SER A 141 -6.08 -6.43 -12.33
C SER A 141 -5.68 -7.23 -13.57
N THR A 142 -4.81 -6.68 -14.41
CA THR A 142 -4.13 -7.46 -15.42
C THR A 142 -3.09 -8.28 -14.69
N THR A 143 -3.30 -9.59 -14.66
CA THR A 143 -2.21 -10.56 -14.45
C THR A 143 -1.22 -10.32 -15.58
N VAL A 144 -0.28 -9.39 -15.36
CA VAL A 144 0.73 -9.05 -16.35
C VAL A 144 1.51 -10.34 -16.61
N PRO A 145 1.62 -10.80 -17.87
CA PRO A 145 2.47 -11.93 -18.21
C PRO A 145 3.88 -11.64 -17.68
N SER A 146 4.37 -12.52 -16.81
CA SER A 146 5.60 -12.32 -16.06
C SER A 146 6.82 -12.37 -16.98
N ASN A 147 7.23 -11.23 -17.51
CA ASN A 147 8.61 -11.06 -17.93
C ASN A 147 9.40 -10.61 -16.70
N ASP A 148 9.55 -11.50 -15.72
CA ASP A 148 10.12 -11.20 -14.41
C ASP A 148 11.59 -10.78 -14.59
N GLN A 149 11.83 -9.47 -14.69
CA GLN A 149 13.16 -8.87 -14.81
C GLN A 149 13.94 -9.01 -13.50
N TYR A 150 13.23 -9.00 -12.37
CA TYR A 150 13.77 -9.18 -11.05
C TYR A 150 13.20 -10.43 -10.42
N ASP A 151 13.99 -11.09 -9.59
CA ASP A 151 13.48 -12.15 -8.72
C ASP A 151 12.87 -11.50 -7.48
N ILE A 152 13.53 -10.48 -6.92
CA ILE A 152 13.16 -9.90 -5.63
C ILE A 152 13.18 -8.37 -5.70
N MET A 153 12.15 -7.73 -5.14
CA MET A 153 12.19 -6.33 -4.71
C MET A 153 12.36 -6.26 -3.19
N LEU A 154 13.26 -5.43 -2.70
CA LEU A 154 13.37 -5.05 -1.28
C LEU A 154 12.64 -3.73 -1.05
N SER A 155 11.52 -3.78 -0.32
CA SER A 155 10.83 -2.59 0.18
C SER A 155 11.24 -2.37 1.64
N TYR A 156 11.85 -1.22 1.94
CA TYR A 156 12.46 -0.94 3.24
C TYR A 156 12.44 0.54 3.59
N SER A 157 12.53 0.85 4.89
CA SER A 157 12.81 2.21 5.35
C SER A 157 14.31 2.49 5.27
N HIS A 158 14.70 3.70 4.83
CA HIS A 158 16.10 4.12 4.78
C HIS A 158 16.78 4.04 6.16
N ARG A 159 16.01 4.05 7.26
CA ARG A 159 16.50 3.85 8.64
C ARG A 159 17.02 2.44 8.91
N ASN A 160 16.66 1.47 8.07
CA ASN A 160 17.13 0.09 8.15
C ASN A 160 18.08 -0.28 6.98
N LYS A 161 18.67 0.71 6.31
CA LYS A 161 19.48 0.50 5.09
C LYS A 161 20.62 -0.50 5.27
N ASP A 162 21.36 -0.43 6.37
CA ASP A 162 22.55 -1.27 6.56
C ASP A 162 22.20 -2.76 6.59
N LEU A 163 21.13 -3.12 7.30
CA LEU A 163 20.64 -4.50 7.37
C LEU A 163 20.03 -4.94 6.03
N CYS A 164 19.31 -4.06 5.34
CA CYS A 164 18.76 -4.36 4.01
C CYS A 164 19.85 -4.56 2.96
N TYR A 165 20.93 -3.79 3.03
CA TYR A 165 22.09 -3.93 2.13
C TYR A 165 22.84 -5.22 2.40
N ALA A 166 22.99 -5.63 3.66
CA ALA A 166 23.56 -6.94 3.98
C ALA A 166 22.73 -8.12 3.42
N ILE A 167 21.39 -8.03 3.48
CA ILE A 167 20.49 -9.02 2.87
C ILE A 167 20.63 -8.98 1.34
N TYR A 168 20.61 -7.80 0.75
CA TYR A 168 20.79 -7.60 -0.69
C TYR A 168 22.09 -8.24 -1.19
N ASP A 169 23.23 -7.93 -0.58
CA ASP A 169 24.53 -8.42 -1.04
C ASP A 169 24.60 -9.94 -1.01
N ARG A 170 23.95 -10.56 -0.02
CA ARG A 170 23.87 -12.01 0.09
C ARG A 170 22.95 -12.63 -0.97
N LEU A 171 21.80 -12.01 -1.25
CA LEU A 171 20.92 -12.43 -2.35
C LEU A 171 21.62 -12.32 -3.71
N ILE A 172 22.34 -11.22 -3.97
CA ILE A 172 23.14 -11.07 -5.19
C ILE A 172 24.20 -12.16 -5.28
N LYS A 173 24.92 -12.44 -4.19
CA LYS A 173 25.94 -13.51 -4.14
C LYS A 173 25.36 -14.90 -4.42
N ASP A 174 24.11 -15.14 -4.02
CA ASP A 174 23.37 -16.37 -4.30
C ASP A 174 22.73 -16.38 -5.71
N GLY A 175 22.96 -15.36 -6.53
CA GLY A 175 22.56 -15.31 -7.94
C GLY A 175 21.16 -14.75 -8.20
N PHE A 176 20.52 -14.12 -7.21
CA PHE A 176 19.23 -13.48 -7.40
C PHE A 176 19.38 -12.12 -8.09
N ARG A 177 18.44 -11.78 -8.98
CA ARG A 177 18.28 -10.42 -9.53
C ARG A 177 17.42 -9.62 -8.55
N VAL A 178 18.05 -8.71 -7.81
CA VAL A 178 17.37 -7.95 -6.75
C VAL A 178 17.28 -6.48 -7.12
N TRP A 179 16.08 -5.92 -7.00
CA TRP A 179 15.84 -4.47 -7.03
C TRP A 179 15.76 -3.93 -5.61
N ILE A 180 16.39 -2.77 -5.38
CA ILE A 180 16.31 -2.02 -4.12
C ILE A 180 16.50 -0.53 -4.44
N ASP A 181 15.72 0.33 -3.80
CA ASP A 181 15.85 1.79 -3.88
C ASP A 181 17.21 2.22 -3.27
N ARG A 182 18.21 2.48 -4.12
CA ARG A 182 19.51 3.07 -3.74
C ARG A 182 19.58 4.48 -4.32
N GLU A 183 20.41 5.34 -3.73
CA GLU A 183 20.54 6.78 -3.99
C GLU A 183 20.88 7.20 -5.46
N ASN A 184 20.92 6.28 -6.44
CA ASN A 184 21.21 6.57 -7.85
C ASN A 184 20.12 6.05 -8.81
N MET A 185 18.84 6.29 -8.51
CA MET A 185 17.76 6.03 -9.47
C MET A 185 17.66 7.19 -10.48
N HIS A 186 18.07 6.98 -11.72
CA HIS A 186 17.83 7.93 -12.81
C HIS A 186 16.37 7.83 -13.28
N GLY A 187 15.66 8.96 -13.35
CA GLY A 187 14.27 9.04 -13.80
C GLY A 187 13.29 9.42 -12.69
N SER A 188 12.07 8.89 -12.76
CA SER A 188 11.01 8.99 -11.76
C SER A 188 11.13 7.80 -10.80
N PRO A 189 11.59 7.98 -9.54
CA PRO A 189 11.57 6.95 -8.50
C PRO A 189 10.27 6.14 -8.45
N MET A 190 9.12 6.79 -8.59
CA MET A 190 7.82 6.10 -8.51
C MET A 190 7.55 5.19 -9.71
N ASP A 191 7.94 5.58 -10.93
CA ASP A 191 7.79 4.71 -12.10
C ASP A 191 8.75 3.52 -12.04
N ALA A 192 9.97 3.75 -11.57
CA ALA A 192 10.96 2.70 -11.40
C ALA A 192 10.54 1.70 -10.31
N MET A 193 10.01 2.19 -9.19
CA MET A 193 9.39 1.39 -8.14
C MET A 193 8.20 0.58 -8.69
N ALA A 194 7.32 1.20 -9.47
CA ALA A 194 6.13 0.52 -10.00
C ALA A 194 6.54 -0.60 -10.96
N HIS A 195 7.46 -0.31 -11.88
CA HIS A 195 8.03 -1.29 -12.79
C HIS A 195 8.71 -2.45 -12.05
N ALA A 196 9.45 -2.17 -10.98
CA ALA A 196 10.09 -3.20 -10.16
C ALA A 196 9.05 -4.12 -9.49
N ILE A 197 7.98 -3.57 -8.92
CA ILE A 197 6.87 -4.34 -8.35
C ILE A 197 6.21 -5.21 -9.41
N GLU A 198 5.93 -4.65 -10.59
CA GLU A 198 5.28 -5.36 -11.69
C GLU A 198 6.21 -6.40 -12.37
N SER A 199 7.52 -6.29 -12.19
CA SER A 199 8.51 -7.17 -12.85
C SER A 199 9.27 -8.05 -11.86
N CYS A 200 8.85 -8.14 -10.59
CA CYS A 200 9.46 -9.02 -9.59
C CYS A 200 8.61 -10.26 -9.29
N GLN A 201 9.27 -11.34 -8.87
CA GLN A 201 8.58 -12.54 -8.38
C GLN A 201 8.15 -12.38 -6.91
N TYR A 202 8.96 -11.70 -6.10
CA TYR A 202 8.74 -11.54 -4.65
C TYR A 202 9.01 -10.10 -4.21
N VAL A 203 8.25 -9.63 -3.23
CA VAL A 203 8.57 -8.40 -2.50
C VAL A 203 8.92 -8.75 -1.05
N LEU A 204 10.15 -8.47 -0.64
CA LEU A 204 10.54 -8.52 0.77
C LEU A 204 10.07 -7.23 1.43
N VAL A 205 9.21 -7.37 2.44
CA VAL A 205 8.67 -6.24 3.20
C VAL A 205 9.48 -6.13 4.50
N CYS A 206 10.46 -5.22 4.54
CA CYS A 206 11.37 -5.03 5.66
C CYS A 206 10.71 -4.16 6.75
N MET A 207 9.92 -4.79 7.61
CA MET A 207 9.06 -4.14 8.59
C MET A 207 9.81 -3.64 9.82
N SER A 208 9.53 -2.39 10.17
CA SER A 208 9.97 -1.66 11.36
C SER A 208 8.95 -0.58 11.69
N GLU A 209 9.13 0.15 12.79
CA GLU A 209 8.28 1.31 13.09
C GLU A 209 8.49 2.39 12.01
N GLU A 210 9.73 2.63 11.60
CA GLU A 210 10.07 3.62 10.58
C GLU A 210 9.52 3.24 9.21
N TYR A 211 9.43 1.95 8.89
CA TYR A 211 8.74 1.46 7.70
C TYR A 211 7.24 1.73 7.77
N LYS A 212 6.64 1.42 8.92
CA LYS A 212 5.22 1.63 9.17
C LYS A 212 4.81 3.11 9.11
N GLN A 213 5.72 3.99 9.51
CA GLN A 213 5.49 5.43 9.54
C GLN A 213 5.78 6.13 8.19
N SER A 214 6.45 5.46 7.26
CA SER A 214 6.79 6.03 5.95
C SER A 214 5.63 5.92 4.96
N PRO A 215 5.08 7.04 4.46
CA PRO A 215 4.01 6.98 3.46
C PRO A 215 4.50 6.41 2.12
N CYS A 216 5.79 6.56 1.80
CA CYS A 216 6.40 5.92 0.63
C CYS A 216 6.42 4.39 0.76
N CYS A 217 6.82 3.87 1.93
CA CYS A 217 6.81 2.43 2.19
C CYS A 217 5.38 1.85 2.21
N GLN A 218 4.40 2.63 2.70
CA GLN A 218 2.99 2.28 2.61
C GLN A 218 2.52 2.19 1.15
N LEU A 219 2.94 3.14 0.30
CA LEU A 219 2.62 3.15 -1.13
C LEU A 219 3.14 1.88 -1.83
N GLU A 220 4.41 1.55 -1.62
CA GLU A 220 5.06 0.34 -2.14
C GLU A 220 4.32 -0.93 -1.72
N ALA A 221 4.09 -1.10 -0.41
CA ALA A 221 3.43 -2.29 0.14
C ALA A 221 2.00 -2.45 -0.37
N GLN A 222 1.23 -1.36 -0.42
CA GLN A 222 -0.14 -1.40 -0.93
C GLN A 222 -0.17 -1.72 -2.42
N TYR A 223 0.75 -1.17 -3.21
CA TYR A 223 0.80 -1.45 -4.63
C TYR A 223 1.20 -2.89 -4.92
N ALA A 224 2.22 -3.41 -4.22
CA ALA A 224 2.60 -4.82 -4.31
C ALA A 224 1.44 -5.74 -3.93
N PHE A 225 0.70 -5.42 -2.87
CA PHE A 225 -0.50 -6.14 -2.45
C PHE A 225 -1.61 -6.10 -3.52
N GLN A 226 -1.88 -4.92 -4.10
CA GLN A 226 -2.88 -4.76 -5.17
C GLN A 226 -2.51 -5.55 -6.43
N LYS A 227 -1.22 -5.57 -6.78
CA LYS A 227 -0.67 -6.37 -7.89
C LYS A 227 -0.53 -7.86 -7.57
N ARG A 228 -1.01 -8.30 -6.39
CA ARG A 228 -0.97 -9.68 -5.89
C ARG A 228 0.44 -10.27 -5.93
N ARG A 229 1.46 -9.43 -5.72
CA ARG A 229 2.84 -9.91 -5.62
C ARG A 229 3.00 -10.69 -4.31
N PRO A 230 3.60 -11.89 -4.33
CA PRO A 230 3.95 -12.59 -3.11
C PRO A 230 4.81 -11.71 -2.21
N LEU A 231 4.37 -11.50 -0.97
CA LEU A 231 5.07 -10.68 0.02
C LEU A 231 5.73 -11.61 1.04
N ILE A 232 7.01 -11.37 1.35
CA ILE A 232 7.74 -12.08 2.40
C ILE A 232 8.08 -11.06 3.50
N PRO A 233 7.37 -11.08 4.64
CA PRO A 233 7.58 -10.11 5.71
C PRO A 233 8.85 -10.42 6.53
N LEU A 234 9.72 -9.42 6.66
CA LEU A 234 10.92 -9.47 7.51
C LEU A 234 10.74 -8.49 8.67
N ILE A 235 10.95 -8.92 9.91
CA ILE A 235 10.99 -8.02 11.07
C ILE A 235 12.44 -7.56 11.26
N MET A 236 12.65 -6.24 11.20
CA MET A 236 13.97 -5.62 11.21
C MET A 236 14.41 -5.17 12.60
N THR A 237 13.46 -4.89 13.51
CA THR A 237 13.73 -4.32 14.83
C THR A 237 13.10 -5.14 15.96
N SER A 238 13.79 -5.21 17.10
CA SER A 238 13.38 -6.03 18.24
C SER A 238 12.00 -5.63 18.77
N ARG A 239 11.16 -6.63 19.06
CA ARG A 239 9.80 -6.48 19.62
C ARG A 239 8.80 -5.75 18.72
N TYR A 240 9.16 -5.43 17.48
CA TYR A 240 8.21 -4.88 16.52
C TYR A 240 7.11 -5.89 16.18
N LYS A 241 5.88 -5.40 16.03
CA LYS A 241 4.72 -6.18 15.60
C LYS A 241 3.92 -5.35 14.60
N PRO A 242 3.68 -5.84 13.37
CA PRO A 242 2.90 -5.10 12.40
C PRO A 242 1.44 -4.98 12.85
N ASP A 243 0.86 -3.80 12.69
CA ASP A 243 -0.53 -3.49 13.01
C ASP A 243 -1.18 -2.61 11.91
N GLY A 244 -2.44 -2.21 12.12
CA GLY A 244 -3.19 -1.33 11.22
C GLY A 244 -3.10 -1.74 9.75
N TRP A 245 -2.83 -0.77 8.87
CA TRP A 245 -2.67 -1.01 7.42
C TRP A 245 -1.64 -2.10 7.07
N LEU A 246 -0.54 -2.19 7.80
CA LEU A 246 0.54 -3.13 7.49
C LEU A 246 0.17 -4.53 7.94
N GLY A 247 -0.39 -4.67 9.15
CA GLY A 247 -0.91 -5.93 9.66
C GLY A 247 -1.97 -6.55 8.74
N ILE A 248 -2.80 -5.73 8.10
CA ILE A 248 -3.76 -6.21 7.08
C ILE A 248 -3.02 -6.78 5.86
N ILE A 249 -2.03 -6.08 5.32
CA ILE A 249 -1.27 -6.50 4.13
C ILE A 249 -0.50 -7.81 4.39
N VAL A 250 0.15 -7.90 5.55
CA VAL A 250 0.99 -9.06 5.89
C VAL A 250 0.25 -10.20 6.59
N SER A 251 -1.06 -10.04 6.85
CA SER A 251 -1.89 -11.06 7.49
C SER A 251 -1.79 -12.42 6.78
N GLY A 252 -1.73 -13.48 7.58
CA GLY A 252 -1.65 -14.87 7.10
C GLY A 252 -0.27 -15.29 6.56
N LYS A 253 0.77 -14.45 6.68
CA LYS A 253 2.12 -14.75 6.19
C LYS A 253 3.05 -15.15 7.33
N ILE A 254 4.11 -15.89 7.00
CA ILE A 254 5.17 -16.25 7.93
C ILE A 254 6.13 -15.07 8.07
N TYR A 255 6.43 -14.65 9.30
CA TYR A 255 7.35 -13.53 9.55
C TYR A 255 8.73 -14.06 9.88
N ILE A 256 9.75 -13.49 9.24
CA ILE A 256 11.14 -13.81 9.53
C ILE A 256 11.68 -12.75 10.49
N ASP A 257 11.86 -13.13 11.76
CA ASP A 257 12.29 -12.24 12.83
C ASP A 257 13.82 -12.23 12.95
N ILE A 258 14.47 -11.27 12.28
CA ILE A 258 15.93 -11.16 12.24
C ILE A 258 16.51 -10.92 13.64
N PRO A 259 15.98 -9.99 14.47
CA PRO A 259 16.47 -9.81 15.83
C PRO A 259 16.42 -11.08 16.70
N LYS A 260 15.44 -11.97 16.50
CA LYS A 260 15.37 -13.24 17.23
C LYS A 260 16.29 -14.33 16.70
N LEU A 261 16.61 -14.33 15.42
CA LEU A 261 17.27 -15.46 14.74
C LEU A 261 18.77 -15.24 14.46
N THR A 262 19.27 -14.00 14.50
CA THR A 262 20.50 -13.54 13.81
C THR A 262 20.34 -13.48 12.29
N ILE A 263 21.15 -12.65 11.62
CA ILE A 263 21.08 -12.47 10.16
C ILE A 263 21.31 -13.77 9.39
N ASP A 264 22.21 -14.64 9.87
CA ASP A 264 22.54 -15.89 9.18
C ASP A 264 21.40 -16.89 9.20
N SER A 265 20.82 -17.15 10.37
CA SER A 265 19.69 -18.05 10.49
C SER A 265 18.45 -17.47 9.80
N ALA A 266 18.21 -16.16 9.92
CA ALA A 266 17.12 -15.49 9.23
C ALA A 266 17.23 -15.63 7.71
N TYR A 267 18.44 -15.51 7.14
CA TYR A 267 18.66 -15.70 5.71
C TYR A 267 18.43 -17.15 5.26
N ILE A 268 18.78 -18.14 6.09
CA ILE A 268 18.44 -19.54 5.80
C ILE A 268 16.92 -19.74 5.75
N VAL A 269 16.18 -19.13 6.68
CA VAL A 269 14.70 -19.17 6.68
C VAL A 269 14.14 -18.46 5.44
N LEU A 270 14.69 -17.30 5.06
CA LEU A 270 14.30 -16.56 3.86
C LEU A 270 14.44 -17.41 2.60
N LYS A 271 15.56 -18.11 2.43
CA LYS A 271 15.76 -19.01 1.28
C LYS A 271 14.74 -20.14 1.24
N LYS A 272 14.43 -20.73 2.39
CA LYS A 272 13.40 -21.78 2.47
C LYS A 272 12.03 -21.26 2.05
N GLU A 273 11.69 -20.04 2.45
CA GLU A 273 10.43 -19.41 2.06
C GLU A 273 10.38 -19.14 0.54
N ILE A 274 11.45 -18.58 -0.03
CA ILE A 274 11.57 -18.37 -1.48
C ILE A 274 11.43 -19.72 -2.24
N ASP A 275 12.10 -20.78 -1.77
CA ASP A 275 12.03 -22.10 -2.38
C ASP A 275 10.63 -22.72 -2.27
N ALA A 276 9.91 -22.47 -1.18
CA ALA A 276 8.52 -22.91 -1.02
C ALA A 276 7.61 -22.25 -2.06
N TYR A 277 7.72 -20.92 -2.23
CA TYR A 277 6.97 -20.21 -3.27
C TYR A 277 7.31 -20.67 -4.69
N ARG A 278 8.59 -20.94 -5.00
CA ARG A 278 9.00 -21.47 -6.31
C ARG A 278 8.33 -22.81 -6.62
N LYS A 279 8.26 -23.70 -5.63
CA LYS A 279 7.60 -25.01 -5.79
C LYS A 279 6.11 -24.85 -6.04
N GLU A 280 5.44 -23.98 -5.27
CA GLU A 280 4.02 -23.70 -5.46
C GLU A 280 3.74 -23.14 -6.87
N ARG A 281 4.53 -22.16 -7.31
CA ARG A 281 4.41 -21.58 -8.66
C ARG A 281 4.61 -22.61 -9.77
N ASN A 282 5.67 -23.42 -9.70
CA ASN A 282 5.93 -24.46 -10.71
C ASN A 282 4.78 -25.48 -10.77
N SER A 283 4.19 -25.83 -9.64
CA SER A 283 3.05 -26.75 -9.61
C SER A 283 1.79 -26.18 -10.28
N LEU A 284 1.56 -24.86 -10.16
CA LEU A 284 0.46 -24.15 -10.82
C LEU A 284 0.67 -24.06 -12.34
N ASP A 285 1.89 -23.77 -12.78
CA ASP A 285 2.26 -23.70 -14.20
C ASP A 285 2.13 -25.08 -14.88
N GLU A 286 2.56 -26.15 -14.19
CA GLU A 286 2.38 -27.53 -14.66
C GLU A 286 0.90 -27.93 -14.72
N ALA A 287 0.08 -27.53 -13.74
CA ALA A 287 -1.35 -27.82 -13.73
C ALA A 287 -2.10 -27.06 -14.85
N SER A 288 -1.71 -25.81 -15.14
CA SER A 288 -2.27 -25.01 -16.22
C SER A 288 -1.88 -25.52 -17.61
N SER A 289 -0.70 -26.15 -17.74
CA SER A 289 -0.18 -26.69 -18.99
C SER A 289 -0.72 -28.08 -19.38
N ARG A 290 -1.39 -28.79 -18.47
CA ARG A 290 -2.03 -30.09 -18.77
C ARG A 290 -3.29 -29.87 -19.59
N LYS A 291 -3.29 -30.35 -20.85
CA LYS A 291 -4.50 -30.40 -21.68
C LYS A 291 -5.61 -31.20 -20.96
N PRO A 292 -6.87 -30.75 -21.00
CA PRO A 292 -7.97 -31.54 -20.45
C PRO A 292 -8.03 -32.91 -21.15
N PRO A 293 -8.46 -33.98 -20.45
CA PRO A 293 -8.55 -35.31 -21.05
C PRO A 293 -9.45 -35.25 -22.29
N LEU A 294 -8.95 -35.79 -23.41
CA LEU A 294 -9.78 -36.04 -24.58
C LEU A 294 -10.91 -36.99 -24.14
N VAL A 295 -12.13 -36.47 -24.09
CA VAL A 295 -13.33 -37.29 -23.90
C VAL A 295 -13.43 -38.17 -25.13
N HIS A 296 -13.05 -39.44 -24.98
CA HIS A 296 -13.36 -40.45 -25.99
C HIS A 296 -14.88 -40.66 -25.96
N ASP A 297 -15.57 -40.23 -27.03
CA ASP A 297 -16.98 -40.52 -27.28
C ASP A 297 -17.21 -42.03 -27.21
N SER A 298 -17.70 -42.49 -26.07
CA SER A 298 -18.27 -43.82 -25.90
C SER A 298 -19.78 -43.66 -25.91
N VAL A 299 -20.38 -43.91 -27.07
CA VAL A 299 -21.83 -44.02 -27.25
C VAL A 299 -22.32 -45.17 -26.36
N SER A 300 -22.88 -44.85 -25.20
CA SER A 300 -23.62 -45.80 -24.36
C SER A 300 -25.12 -45.64 -24.63
N GLN A 301 -25.70 -46.72 -25.15
CA GLN A 301 -27.12 -46.90 -25.48
C GLN A 301 -28.03 -46.60 -24.29
N ILE A 302 -29.08 -45.82 -24.54
CA ILE A 302 -30.18 -45.57 -23.59
C ILE A 302 -31.20 -46.72 -23.72
N PRO A 303 -31.62 -47.39 -22.63
CA PRO A 303 -32.74 -48.34 -22.70
C PRO A 303 -34.09 -47.61 -22.75
N ALA A 304 -35.02 -48.14 -23.55
CA ALA A 304 -36.35 -47.57 -23.77
C ALA A 304 -37.25 -47.58 -22.52
N PRO A 305 -38.15 -46.59 -22.34
CA PRO A 305 -39.05 -46.50 -21.19
C PRO A 305 -40.33 -47.34 -21.32
N SER A 306 -40.73 -47.96 -20.22
CA SER A 306 -41.91 -48.81 -20.05
C SER A 306 -43.23 -48.01 -20.04
N LYS A 307 -44.27 -48.58 -20.66
CA LYS A 307 -45.63 -48.04 -20.83
C LYS A 307 -46.38 -47.78 -19.51
N ILE A 308 -47.08 -46.65 -19.42
CA ILE A 308 -48.27 -46.46 -18.56
C ILE A 308 -49.36 -45.77 -19.39
N LEU A 309 -50.57 -46.34 -19.39
CA LEU A 309 -51.76 -45.91 -20.15
C LEU A 309 -52.53 -44.77 -19.43
N PRO A 310 -53.42 -44.03 -20.12
CA PRO A 310 -53.88 -42.69 -19.75
C PRO A 310 -55.21 -42.65 -18.99
N THR A 311 -55.50 -41.52 -18.31
CA THR A 311 -56.88 -41.15 -17.96
C THR A 311 -57.09 -39.63 -18.04
N THR A 312 -57.81 -39.27 -19.10
CA THR A 312 -58.82 -38.22 -19.33
C THR A 312 -58.81 -36.91 -18.53
N ALA A 313 -58.80 -35.81 -19.27
CA ALA A 313 -59.07 -34.44 -18.85
C ALA A 313 -60.57 -34.18 -18.57
N MET A 314 -60.86 -33.30 -17.61
CA MET A 314 -62.07 -32.48 -17.61
C MET A 314 -61.77 -31.04 -17.17
N THR A 315 -62.18 -30.12 -18.05
CA THR A 315 -62.24 -28.67 -17.93
C THR A 315 -63.33 -28.21 -16.96
N SER A 316 -63.14 -27.10 -16.24
CA SER A 316 -64.19 -26.08 -16.11
C SER A 316 -63.67 -24.72 -15.62
N ASN A 317 -64.29 -23.68 -16.19
CA ASN A 317 -64.24 -22.26 -15.85
C ASN A 317 -64.94 -21.94 -14.52
N ALA A 318 -64.53 -20.85 -13.85
CA ALA A 318 -65.38 -19.77 -13.29
C ALA A 318 -64.48 -18.80 -12.49
N GLN A 319 -64.34 -17.52 -12.86
CA GLN A 319 -65.16 -16.37 -12.46
C GLN A 319 -65.29 -16.09 -10.94
N ARG A 320 -64.67 -14.95 -10.56
CA ARG A 320 -65.14 -13.81 -9.74
C ARG A 320 -65.42 -13.94 -8.22
N SER A 321 -64.84 -12.95 -7.50
CA SER A 321 -65.41 -12.18 -6.35
C SER A 321 -65.35 -12.89 -4.97
N ILE A 322 -65.08 -12.30 -3.80
CA ILE A 322 -65.09 -10.94 -3.20
C ILE A 322 -64.19 -11.01 -1.94
N MET A 323 -63.35 -10.01 -1.64
CA MET A 323 -63.42 -9.09 -0.47
C MET A 323 -62.20 -8.19 -0.39
#